data_AF-A0A2H6GQ45-F1
#
_entry.id   AF-A0A2H6GQ45-F1
#
_cell.length_a   1.000
_cell.length_b   1.000
_cell.length_c   1.000
_cell.angle_alpha   90.00
_cell.angle_beta   90.00
_cell.angle_gamma   90.00
#
_symmetry.space_group_name_H-M   'P 1'
#
loop_
_entity.id
_entity.type
_entity.pdbx_description
1 polymer ?
#
loop_
_entity_poly.entity_id
_entity_poly.type
_entity_poly.pdbx_seq_one_letter_code
_entity_poly.pdbx_strand_id
1 'polypeptide(L)'
;MKKNLGTLLIESGLITKKLLGEALQRQVIFGGRLGTNLIEMGAVPEEALLKVLSGQHRVPYAESRHFENIPGYVLESIPRDLLEKFLVIPIRATKNRVTLAMTNPTRLDVIDEVSFRTNKVIDPIIATELRITRELERYLGIRRAARFISTGATPAQAEKPPEPEPVHTLEEQDIIPLEEHESIKAEIEPADPLDVSDFNRMFWSVGNRDDVAQAVIQAGLRVMDNVFILLLKGDTAMGWMAGGKIPPPYDFGSWKLALDQAGIIDSVRQSREIEKGTGAVIFASNPWLEEISADIPPEVVVCPLVLKKHPVAAIIGFSWQHRLNDNEIEYLARIMRKASIAFEILILKSRIVML
;
A
#
# COMPACT_ATOMS: atom_id res chain seq x y z
N MET A 1 -26.35 -17.40 -3.00
CA MET A 1 -25.23 -16.43 -3.00
C MET A 1 -24.26 -16.78 -1.88
N LYS A 2 -22.95 -16.80 -2.15
CA LYS A 2 -21.93 -16.95 -1.10
C LYS A 2 -22.00 -15.71 -0.21
N LYS A 3 -22.28 -15.87 1.09
CA LYS A 3 -22.33 -14.72 2.01
C LYS A 3 -20.94 -14.06 2.11
N ASN A 4 -20.91 -12.73 2.16
CA ASN A 4 -19.70 -11.96 2.36
C ASN A 4 -19.12 -12.20 3.76
N LEU A 5 -17.79 -12.13 3.89
CA LEU A 5 -17.10 -12.35 5.17
C LEU A 5 -17.61 -11.39 6.25
N GLY A 6 -17.80 -10.10 5.92
CA GLY A 6 -18.30 -9.10 6.86
C GLY A 6 -19.67 -9.45 7.43
N THR A 7 -20.61 -9.90 6.57
CA THR A 7 -21.94 -10.35 6.97
C THR A 7 -21.85 -11.57 7.89
N LEU A 8 -21.01 -12.55 7.54
CA LEU A 8 -20.82 -13.76 8.34
C LEU A 8 -20.27 -13.44 9.74
N LEU A 9 -19.32 -12.51 9.84
CA LEU A 9 -18.74 -12.09 11.11
C LEU A 9 -19.73 -11.34 12.02
N ILE A 10 -20.67 -10.59 11.42
CA ILE A 10 -21.76 -9.94 12.16
C ILE A 10 -22.77 -10.98 12.64
N GLU A 11 -23.18 -11.89 11.76
CA GLU A 11 -24.12 -12.97 12.10
C GLU A 11 -23.56 -13.90 13.19
N SER A 12 -22.25 -14.13 13.20
CA SER A 12 -21.58 -14.90 14.25
C SER A 12 -21.30 -14.11 15.53
N GLY A 13 -21.74 -12.85 15.62
CA GLY A 13 -21.56 -11.99 16.79
C GLY A 13 -20.10 -11.58 17.07
N LEU A 14 -19.18 -11.80 16.12
CA LEU A 14 -17.76 -11.50 16.30
C LEU A 14 -17.45 -10.01 16.13
N ILE A 15 -18.24 -9.32 15.29
CA ILE A 15 -18.08 -7.88 15.05
C ILE A 15 -19.43 -7.17 14.98
N THR A 16 -19.42 -5.86 15.21
CA THR A 16 -20.59 -5.00 14.97
C THR A 16 -20.53 -4.37 13.58
N LYS A 17 -21.67 -3.85 13.07
CA LYS A 17 -21.70 -3.05 11.84
C LYS A 17 -20.76 -1.84 11.89
N LYS A 18 -20.63 -1.21 13.07
CA LYS A 18 -19.71 -0.10 13.30
C LYS A 18 -18.26 -0.55 13.10
N LEU A 19 -17.88 -1.65 13.74
CA LEU A 19 -16.52 -2.20 13.67
C LEU A 19 -16.17 -2.68 12.26
N LEU A 20 -17.13 -3.30 11.54
CA LEU A 20 -16.97 -3.61 10.12
C LEU A 20 -16.69 -2.33 9.31
N GLY A 21 -17.47 -1.27 9.55
CA GLY A 21 -17.27 0.02 8.87
C GLY A 21 -15.89 0.64 9.11
N GLU A 22 -15.33 0.48 10.31
CA GLU A 22 -13.98 0.93 10.66
C GLU A 22 -12.90 0.07 9.99
N ALA A 23 -13.07 -1.26 9.98
CA ALA A 23 -12.15 -2.18 9.31
C ALA A 23 -12.09 -1.95 7.80
N LEU A 24 -13.22 -1.65 7.17
CA LEU A 24 -13.29 -1.30 5.75
C LEU A 24 -12.59 0.03 5.44
N GLN A 25 -12.74 1.01 6.33
CA GLN A 25 -12.01 2.26 6.21
C GLN A 25 -10.50 2.00 6.24
N ARG A 26 -10.01 1.21 7.22
CA ARG A 26 -8.61 0.80 7.28
C ARG A 26 -8.18 0.02 6.05
N GLN A 27 -9.00 -0.87 5.54
CA GLN A 27 -8.71 -1.65 4.34
C GLN A 27 -8.50 -0.76 3.10
N VAL A 28 -9.32 0.27 2.92
CA VAL A 28 -9.18 1.20 1.79
C VAL A 28 -7.91 2.06 1.94
N ILE A 29 -7.58 2.48 3.16
CA ILE A 29 -6.45 3.38 3.43
C ILE A 29 -5.12 2.64 3.46
N PHE A 30 -5.05 1.51 4.15
CA PHE A 30 -3.82 0.75 4.43
C PHE A 30 -3.73 -0.53 3.59
N GLY A 31 -4.78 -0.85 2.83
CA GLY A 31 -4.82 -1.98 1.91
C GLY A 31 -5.14 -3.30 2.60
N GLY A 32 -4.98 -4.38 1.82
CA GLY A 32 -5.10 -5.75 2.31
C GLY A 32 -6.48 -6.34 2.36
N ARG A 33 -6.59 -7.50 3.01
CA ARG A 33 -7.87 -8.18 3.24
C ARG A 33 -8.57 -7.62 4.48
N LEU A 34 -9.90 -7.65 4.46
CA LEU A 34 -10.76 -7.28 5.61
C LEU A 34 -10.36 -8.03 6.88
N GLY A 35 -10.15 -9.35 6.77
CA GLY A 35 -9.75 -10.20 7.90
C GLY A 35 -8.44 -9.76 8.55
N THR A 36 -7.45 -9.39 7.74
CA THR A 36 -6.16 -8.84 8.21
C THR A 36 -6.39 -7.56 9.02
N ASN A 37 -7.19 -6.63 8.49
CA ASN A 37 -7.50 -5.36 9.16
C ASN A 37 -8.23 -5.58 10.49
N LEU A 38 -9.13 -6.56 10.57
CA LEU A 38 -9.83 -6.92 11.81
C LEU A 38 -8.91 -7.51 12.87
N ILE A 39 -7.94 -8.35 12.49
CA ILE A 39 -6.94 -8.89 13.42
C ILE A 39 -6.05 -7.76 13.95
N GLU A 40 -5.55 -6.90 13.06
CA GLU A 40 -4.68 -5.78 13.45
C GLU A 40 -5.38 -4.74 14.34
N MET A 41 -6.70 -4.63 14.22
CA MET A 41 -7.53 -3.82 15.12
C MET A 41 -7.68 -4.43 16.52
N GLY A 42 -7.27 -5.69 16.73
CA GLY A 42 -7.65 -6.47 17.90
C GLY A 42 -9.15 -6.77 17.97
N ALA A 43 -9.87 -6.56 16.86
CA ALA A 43 -11.33 -6.70 16.79
C ALA A 43 -11.77 -8.17 16.78
N VAL A 44 -10.99 -9.03 16.14
CA VAL A 44 -11.28 -10.46 16.00
C VAL A 44 -10.00 -11.26 16.22
N PRO A 45 -9.99 -12.25 17.14
CA PRO A 45 -8.88 -13.18 17.26
C PRO A 45 -8.68 -13.96 15.96
N GLU A 46 -7.41 -14.21 15.58
CA GLU A 46 -7.08 -14.90 14.33
C GLU A 46 -7.79 -16.25 14.18
N GLU A 47 -7.84 -17.06 15.24
CA GLU A 47 -8.50 -18.36 15.23
C GLU A 47 -10.02 -18.26 15.00
N ALA A 48 -10.67 -17.23 15.56
CA ALA A 48 -12.10 -17.01 15.37
C ALA A 48 -12.40 -16.64 13.90
N LEU A 49 -11.55 -15.79 13.31
CA LEU A 49 -11.65 -15.46 11.89
C LEU A 49 -11.46 -16.70 11.00
N LEU A 50 -10.45 -17.52 11.29
CA LEU A 50 -10.16 -18.74 10.53
C LEU A 50 -11.32 -19.74 10.57
N LYS A 51 -12.02 -19.89 11.70
CA LYS A 51 -13.21 -20.73 11.81
C LYS A 51 -14.33 -20.25 10.88
N VAL A 52 -14.59 -18.95 10.83
CA VAL A 52 -15.60 -18.37 9.92
C VAL A 52 -15.21 -18.56 8.46
N LEU A 53 -13.95 -18.28 8.12
CA LEU A 53 -13.42 -18.47 6.78
C LEU A 53 -13.46 -19.94 6.33
N SER A 54 -13.14 -20.87 7.23
CA SER A 54 -13.25 -22.31 6.99
C SER A 54 -14.68 -22.71 6.66
N GLY A 55 -15.66 -22.27 7.47
CA GLY A 55 -17.08 -22.50 7.20
C GLY A 55 -17.54 -21.89 5.87
N GLN A 56 -17.10 -20.68 5.57
CA GLN A 56 -17.44 -19.96 4.32
C GLN A 56 -16.91 -20.68 3.07
N HIS A 57 -15.69 -21.23 3.15
CA HIS A 57 -15.01 -21.87 2.03
C HIS A 57 -15.16 -23.40 1.99
N ARG A 58 -15.69 -24.01 3.06
CA ARG A 58 -15.82 -25.47 3.24
C ARG A 58 -14.49 -26.21 3.09
N VAL A 59 -13.41 -25.59 3.56
CA VAL A 59 -12.08 -26.22 3.64
C VAL A 59 -11.55 -26.11 5.07
N PRO A 60 -10.66 -27.00 5.52
CA PRO A 60 -10.02 -26.88 6.83
C PRO A 60 -9.24 -25.56 6.95
N TYR A 61 -8.97 -25.12 8.18
CA TYR A 61 -8.10 -23.96 8.46
C TYR A 61 -6.80 -24.40 9.12
N ALA A 62 -5.73 -23.64 8.85
CA ALA A 62 -4.41 -23.91 9.38
C ALA A 62 -4.22 -23.22 10.74
N GLU A 63 -4.17 -24.01 11.81
CA GLU A 63 -3.72 -23.59 13.15
C GLU A 63 -2.21 -23.30 13.20
N SER A 64 -1.77 -22.54 14.23
CA SER A 64 -0.35 -22.18 14.44
C SER A 64 0.60 -23.38 14.41
N ARG A 65 0.22 -24.49 15.05
CA ARG A 65 1.01 -25.74 15.10
C ARG A 65 1.37 -26.32 13.74
N HIS A 66 0.56 -26.06 12.70
CA HIS A 66 0.85 -26.56 11.36
C HIS A 66 2.01 -25.83 10.67
N PHE A 67 2.40 -24.66 11.18
CA PHE A 67 3.53 -23.89 10.69
C PHE A 67 4.79 -24.08 11.54
N GLU A 68 4.72 -24.91 12.59
CA GLU A 68 5.86 -25.22 13.44
C GLU A 68 6.71 -26.31 12.79
N ASN A 69 8.01 -26.03 12.62
CA ASN A 69 9.01 -26.97 12.12
C ASN A 69 8.67 -27.59 10.75
N ILE A 70 8.26 -26.77 9.78
CA ILE A 70 8.03 -27.24 8.40
C ILE A 70 9.35 -27.78 7.84
N PRO A 71 9.43 -29.07 7.44
CA PRO A 71 10.67 -29.64 6.90
C PRO A 71 11.10 -28.98 5.58
N GLY A 72 12.41 -28.88 5.33
CA GLY A 72 12.96 -28.29 4.10
C GLY A 72 12.38 -28.90 2.81
N TYR A 73 12.26 -30.23 2.75
CA TYR A 73 11.68 -30.91 1.58
C TYR A 73 10.21 -30.55 1.31
N VAL A 74 9.48 -30.06 2.32
CA VAL A 74 8.10 -29.57 2.17
C VAL A 74 8.12 -28.17 1.56
N LEU A 75 9.02 -27.30 2.01
CA LEU A 75 9.18 -25.95 1.46
C LEU A 75 9.66 -26.01 0.00
N GLU A 76 10.60 -26.91 -0.30
CA GLU A 76 11.13 -27.18 -1.65
C GLU A 76 10.13 -27.93 -2.54
N SER A 77 8.99 -28.39 -1.99
CA SER A 77 7.99 -29.13 -2.75
C SER A 77 7.25 -28.30 -3.79
N ILE A 78 7.35 -26.97 -3.69
CA ILE A 78 6.80 -25.97 -4.61
C ILE A 78 7.91 -24.96 -4.94
N PRO A 79 8.09 -24.60 -6.23
CA PRO A 79 9.04 -23.56 -6.63
C PRO A 79 8.81 -22.22 -5.91
N ARG A 80 9.91 -21.59 -5.48
CA ARG A 80 9.89 -20.34 -4.67
C ARG A 80 9.13 -19.21 -5.35
N ASP A 81 9.27 -19.07 -6.66
CA ASP A 81 8.57 -18.06 -7.47
C ASP A 81 7.04 -18.17 -7.35
N LEU A 82 6.50 -19.39 -7.27
CA LEU A 82 5.06 -19.61 -7.08
C LEU A 82 4.61 -19.27 -5.65
N LEU A 83 5.42 -19.60 -4.65
CA LEU A 83 5.13 -19.27 -3.24
C LEU A 83 5.01 -17.76 -3.05
N GLU A 84 5.95 -17.02 -3.65
CA GLU A 84 5.99 -15.56 -3.60
C GLU A 84 4.87 -14.93 -4.43
N LYS A 85 4.74 -15.34 -5.70
CA LYS A 85 3.72 -14.80 -6.64
C LYS A 85 2.30 -14.96 -6.11
N PHE A 86 1.98 -16.12 -5.52
CA PHE A 86 0.62 -16.43 -5.08
C PHE A 86 0.39 -16.22 -3.59
N LEU A 87 1.44 -15.89 -2.82
CA LEU A 87 1.39 -15.77 -1.37
C LEU A 87 0.75 -17.01 -0.74
N VAL A 88 1.40 -18.16 -0.94
CA VAL A 88 0.99 -19.47 -0.42
C VAL A 88 2.19 -20.16 0.22
N ILE A 89 1.96 -21.07 1.17
CA ILE A 89 3.04 -21.82 1.82
C ILE A 89 2.66 -23.30 2.02
N PRO A 90 3.49 -24.28 1.61
CA PRO A 90 3.22 -25.69 1.83
C PRO A 90 3.48 -26.03 3.29
N ILE A 91 2.54 -26.72 3.92
CA ILE A 91 2.64 -27.15 5.34
C ILE A 91 2.91 -28.64 5.48
N ARG A 92 2.59 -29.41 4.43
CA ARG A 92 2.85 -30.86 4.39
C ARG A 92 3.01 -31.30 2.94
N ALA A 93 3.99 -32.15 2.66
CA ALA A 93 4.19 -32.72 1.33
C ALA A 93 4.36 -34.23 1.42
N THR A 94 3.86 -34.91 0.39
CA THR A 94 4.08 -36.33 0.11
C THR A 94 4.51 -36.48 -1.35
N LYS A 95 4.74 -37.71 -1.82
CA LYS A 95 5.14 -37.96 -3.21
C LYS A 95 4.16 -37.35 -4.23
N ASN A 96 2.86 -37.48 -3.98
CA ASN A 96 1.82 -37.11 -4.95
C ASN A 96 0.88 -36.00 -4.47
N ARG A 97 1.03 -35.51 -3.23
CA ARG A 97 0.14 -34.49 -2.65
C ARG A 97 0.88 -33.43 -1.86
N VAL A 98 0.39 -32.20 -1.90
CA VAL A 98 0.84 -31.08 -1.06
C VAL A 98 -0.36 -30.45 -0.38
N THR A 99 -0.31 -30.34 0.95
CA THR A 99 -1.24 -29.52 1.70
C THR A 99 -0.74 -28.08 1.68
N LEU A 100 -1.52 -27.19 1.06
CA LEU A 100 -1.10 -25.83 0.72
C LEU A 100 -1.94 -24.81 1.49
N ALA A 101 -1.28 -24.00 2.33
CA ALA A 101 -1.94 -22.90 3.02
C ALA A 101 -2.16 -21.72 2.07
N MET A 102 -3.42 -21.30 1.93
CA MET A 102 -3.87 -20.28 0.98
C MET A 102 -4.76 -19.24 1.65
N THR A 103 -4.66 -17.98 1.20
CA THR A 103 -5.59 -16.92 1.64
C THR A 103 -6.97 -17.05 1.02
N ASN A 104 -7.06 -17.59 -0.20
CA ASN A 104 -8.30 -17.84 -0.90
C ASN A 104 -8.27 -19.22 -1.59
N PRO A 105 -8.85 -20.25 -0.97
CA PRO A 105 -8.86 -21.61 -1.50
C PRO A 105 -9.84 -21.81 -2.67
N THR A 106 -10.58 -20.78 -3.11
CA THR A 106 -11.40 -20.88 -4.34
C THR A 106 -10.67 -20.42 -5.59
N ARG A 107 -9.38 -20.05 -5.49
CA ARG A 107 -8.54 -19.71 -6.64
C ARG A 107 -8.07 -20.97 -7.34
N LEU A 108 -8.96 -21.53 -8.18
CA LEU A 108 -8.64 -22.72 -8.97
C LEU A 108 -7.47 -22.45 -9.91
N ASP A 109 -7.34 -21.23 -10.43
CA ASP A 109 -6.19 -20.77 -11.22
C ASP A 109 -4.84 -21.00 -10.51
N VAL A 110 -4.78 -20.74 -9.20
CA VAL A 110 -3.56 -20.95 -8.40
C VAL A 110 -3.34 -22.43 -8.12
N ILE A 111 -4.41 -23.14 -7.79
CA ILE A 111 -4.37 -24.59 -7.51
C ILE A 111 -3.87 -25.35 -8.73
N ASP A 112 -4.40 -25.03 -9.91
CA ASP A 112 -4.07 -25.67 -11.17
C ASP A 112 -2.64 -25.35 -11.61
N GLU A 113 -2.20 -24.10 -11.49
CA GLU A 113 -0.82 -23.70 -11.80
C GLU A 113 0.20 -24.41 -10.89
N VAL A 114 -0.04 -24.42 -9.57
CA VAL A 114 0.85 -25.09 -8.62
C VAL A 114 0.83 -26.61 -8.85
N SER A 115 -0.34 -27.20 -9.10
CA SER A 115 -0.50 -28.62 -9.43
C SER A 115 0.28 -28.99 -10.69
N PHE A 116 0.14 -28.21 -11.76
CA PHE A 116 0.83 -28.42 -13.04
C PHE A 116 2.36 -28.35 -12.87
N ARG A 117 2.84 -27.32 -12.16
CA ARG A 117 4.28 -27.09 -11.97
C ARG A 117 4.94 -28.11 -11.04
N THR A 118 4.19 -28.72 -10.14
CA THR A 118 4.73 -29.68 -9.17
C THR A 118 4.39 -31.13 -9.48
N ASN A 119 3.48 -31.36 -10.44
CA ASN A 119 2.86 -32.65 -10.74
C ASN A 119 2.27 -33.34 -9.49
N LYS A 120 1.70 -32.56 -8.56
CA LYS A 120 1.12 -33.03 -7.29
C LYS A 120 -0.29 -32.51 -7.13
N VAL A 121 -1.14 -33.32 -6.50
CA VAL A 121 -2.48 -32.89 -6.11
C VAL A 121 -2.40 -31.92 -4.93
N ILE A 122 -3.04 -30.77 -5.07
CA ILE A 122 -3.03 -29.72 -4.05
C ILE A 122 -4.26 -29.87 -3.16
N ASP A 123 -4.03 -30.05 -1.85
CA ASP A 123 -5.05 -30.07 -0.82
C ASP A 123 -5.07 -28.67 -0.14
N PRO A 124 -5.99 -27.76 -0.50
CA PRO A 124 -5.98 -26.40 0.01
C PRO A 124 -6.46 -26.33 1.48
N ILE A 125 -5.76 -25.55 2.29
CA ILE A 125 -6.15 -25.21 3.66
C ILE A 125 -6.17 -23.69 3.81
N ILE A 126 -7.17 -23.13 4.50
CA ILE A 126 -7.28 -21.67 4.64
C ILE A 126 -6.36 -21.16 5.74
N ALA A 127 -5.61 -20.08 5.44
CA ALA A 127 -4.78 -19.37 6.40
C ALA A 127 -4.94 -17.87 6.21
N THR A 128 -4.63 -17.09 7.24
CA THR A 128 -4.67 -15.63 7.13
C THR A 128 -3.50 -15.13 6.28
N GLU A 129 -3.73 -14.00 5.61
CA GLU A 129 -2.69 -13.31 4.85
C GLU A 129 -1.50 -12.95 5.74
N LEU A 130 -1.77 -12.46 6.96
CA LEU A 130 -0.76 -12.15 7.96
C LEU A 130 0.08 -13.38 8.34
N ARG A 131 -0.56 -14.54 8.51
CA ARG A 131 0.12 -15.80 8.81
C ARG A 131 1.04 -16.20 7.67
N ILE A 132 0.52 -16.26 6.45
CA ILE A 132 1.28 -16.72 5.30
C ILE A 132 2.50 -15.82 5.06
N THR A 133 2.32 -14.50 5.06
CA THR A 133 3.44 -13.58 4.83
C THR A 133 4.50 -13.69 5.94
N ARG A 134 4.10 -13.88 7.20
CA ARG A 134 5.05 -14.08 8.31
C ARG A 134 5.85 -15.38 8.19
N GLU A 135 5.20 -16.48 7.81
CA GLU A 135 5.90 -17.76 7.68
C GLU A 135 6.76 -17.82 6.41
N LEU A 136 6.36 -17.17 5.30
CA LEU A 136 7.21 -17.01 4.12
C LEU A 136 8.50 -16.24 4.44
N GLU A 137 8.41 -15.17 5.24
CA GLU A 137 9.59 -14.46 5.73
C GLU A 137 10.44 -15.37 6.62
N ARG A 138 9.83 -16.02 7.61
CA ARG A 138 10.54 -16.88 8.57
C ARG A 138 11.31 -18.02 7.91
N TYR A 139 10.71 -18.68 6.91
CA TYR A 139 11.29 -19.89 6.31
C TYR A 139 12.10 -19.62 5.05
N LEU A 140 11.74 -18.61 4.26
CA LEU A 140 12.32 -18.37 2.93
C LEU A 140 12.98 -16.99 2.81
N GLY A 141 12.89 -16.13 3.84
CA GLY A 141 13.37 -14.76 3.79
C GLY A 141 12.61 -13.89 2.79
N ILE A 142 11.42 -14.31 2.34
CA ILE A 142 10.57 -13.52 1.46
C ILE A 142 9.98 -12.39 2.30
N ARG A 143 10.46 -11.16 2.10
CA ARG A 143 10.09 -10.02 2.93
C ARG A 143 8.60 -9.76 2.88
N ARG A 144 8.02 -9.47 4.04
CA ARG A 144 6.64 -9.03 4.13
C ARG A 144 6.53 -7.63 3.55
N ALA A 145 5.44 -7.36 2.84
CA ALA A 145 5.05 -5.98 2.59
C ALA A 145 4.92 -5.24 3.93
N ALA A 146 5.57 -4.09 4.03
CA ALA A 146 5.44 -3.05 5.05
C ALA A 146 4.26 -3.12 6.02
N ARG A 147 3.06 -3.18 5.44
CA ARG A 147 1.78 -3.12 6.12
C ARG A 147 1.65 -4.17 7.22
N PHE A 148 2.33 -5.31 7.10
CA PHE A 148 2.29 -6.45 8.02
C PHE A 148 3.37 -6.45 9.11
N ILE A 149 4.31 -5.50 9.10
CA ILE A 149 5.45 -5.50 10.02
C ILE A 149 5.03 -5.02 11.43
N SER A 150 3.79 -4.52 11.62
CA SER A 150 3.35 -3.94 12.90
C SER A 150 2.90 -4.95 13.96
N THR A 151 2.88 -6.24 13.68
CA THR A 151 2.45 -7.28 14.64
C THR A 151 3.62 -8.18 15.02
N GLY A 152 4.44 -7.74 15.97
CA GLY A 152 5.44 -8.55 16.67
C GLY A 152 6.82 -8.65 16.01
N ALA A 153 7.83 -8.22 16.78
CA ALA A 153 9.28 -8.41 16.64
C ALA A 153 10.08 -7.41 15.76
N THR A 154 11.22 -7.03 16.36
CA THR A 154 12.20 -5.98 16.06
C THR A 154 12.89 -6.14 14.70
N PRO A 155 13.20 -5.06 13.96
CA PRO A 155 13.96 -5.16 12.71
C PRO A 155 15.46 -5.28 13.01
N ALA A 156 16.05 -6.41 12.64
CA ALA A 156 17.50 -6.59 12.56
C ALA A 156 17.93 -6.43 11.08
N GLN A 157 18.71 -5.36 10.86
CA GLN A 157 19.76 -5.13 9.85
C GLN A 157 19.54 -5.63 8.41
N ALA A 158 19.43 -4.66 7.50
CA ALA A 158 19.40 -4.86 6.06
C ALA A 158 20.82 -5.05 5.49
N GLU A 159 21.04 -6.15 4.76
CA GLU A 159 22.10 -6.28 3.75
C GLU A 159 21.52 -6.03 2.34
N LYS A 160 22.37 -5.43 1.48
CA LYS A 160 22.05 -4.81 0.19
C LYS A 160 22.26 -5.80 -0.97
N PRO A 161 21.27 -6.05 -1.86
CA PRO A 161 21.49 -6.78 -3.13
C PRO A 161 21.98 -5.87 -4.27
N PRO A 162 22.67 -6.43 -5.29
CA PRO A 162 23.42 -5.68 -6.29
C PRO A 162 22.56 -5.09 -7.43
N GLU A 163 23.11 -4.04 -8.04
CA GLU A 163 22.54 -3.13 -9.03
C GLU A 163 22.50 -3.75 -10.44
N PRO A 164 21.41 -3.56 -11.24
CA PRO A 164 21.36 -4.02 -12.62
C PRO A 164 21.94 -2.99 -13.62
N GLU A 165 22.67 -3.48 -14.62
CA GLU A 165 23.27 -2.75 -15.74
C GLU A 165 22.24 -2.16 -16.73
N PRO A 166 22.59 -1.11 -17.50
CA PRO A 166 21.64 -0.35 -18.33
C PRO A 166 21.28 -1.06 -19.65
N VAL A 167 20.01 -0.93 -20.05
CA VAL A 167 19.49 -1.43 -21.33
C VAL A 167 19.50 -0.32 -22.38
N HIS A 168 19.98 -0.66 -23.58
CA HIS A 168 20.12 0.19 -24.76
C HIS A 168 18.80 0.82 -25.25
N THR A 169 18.92 2.08 -25.68
CA THR A 169 17.95 2.89 -26.42
C THR A 169 17.72 2.33 -27.83
N LEU A 170 16.47 2.33 -28.28
CA LEU A 170 16.10 2.24 -29.70
C LEU A 170 15.52 3.58 -30.13
N GLU A 171 16.10 4.16 -31.17
CA GLU A 171 15.55 5.28 -31.93
C GLU A 171 14.52 4.76 -32.92
N GLU A 172 13.46 5.53 -33.18
CA GLU A 172 12.70 5.38 -34.42
C GLU A 172 12.18 6.75 -34.87
N GLN A 173 12.71 7.16 -36.02
CA GLN A 173 12.20 8.22 -36.88
C GLN A 173 11.06 7.60 -37.71
N ASP A 174 9.95 8.32 -37.86
CA ASP A 174 9.29 8.51 -39.16
C ASP A 174 8.12 9.50 -39.03
N ILE A 175 8.14 10.50 -39.90
CA ILE A 175 7.26 11.68 -39.96
C ILE A 175 6.28 11.47 -41.12
N ILE A 176 4.99 11.79 -40.93
CA ILE A 176 4.01 11.93 -42.01
C ILE A 176 3.41 13.34 -41.93
N PRO A 177 3.39 14.15 -43.00
CA PRO A 177 2.83 15.50 -42.99
C PRO A 177 1.31 15.48 -43.16
N LEU A 178 0.59 16.34 -42.44
CA LEU A 178 -0.85 16.54 -42.57
C LEU A 178 -1.12 17.99 -43.02
N GLU A 179 -1.89 18.10 -44.10
CA GLU A 179 -2.34 19.35 -44.73
C GLU A 179 -3.31 20.14 -43.85
N GLU A 180 -3.30 21.44 -44.10
CA GLU A 180 -3.96 22.53 -43.39
C GLU A 180 -5.50 22.42 -43.43
N HIS A 181 -6.14 22.57 -42.26
CA HIS A 181 -7.52 23.03 -42.18
C HIS A 181 -7.66 24.14 -41.14
N GLU A 182 -8.50 25.11 -41.54
CA GLU A 182 -8.61 26.46 -41.03
C GLU A 182 -8.95 26.59 -39.55
N SER A 183 -8.42 27.68 -39.00
CA SER A 183 -8.36 28.05 -37.60
C SER A 183 -9.73 28.42 -37.02
N ILE A 184 -10.08 27.81 -35.88
CA ILE A 184 -10.93 28.46 -34.87
C ILE A 184 -9.99 28.94 -33.78
N LYS A 185 -9.63 30.22 -33.81
CA LYS A 185 -8.95 30.89 -32.69
C LYS A 185 -9.96 31.09 -31.56
N ALA A 186 -10.10 30.10 -30.70
CA ALA A 186 -10.38 30.39 -29.30
C ALA A 186 -9.07 30.86 -28.69
N GLU A 187 -9.01 32.08 -28.18
CA GLU A 187 -7.95 32.48 -27.25
C GLU A 187 -8.07 31.55 -26.03
N ILE A 188 -7.26 30.48 -26.04
CA ILE A 188 -7.03 29.67 -24.86
C ILE A 188 -6.14 30.54 -23.99
N GLU A 189 -6.73 31.23 -23.01
CA GLU A 189 -5.95 31.77 -21.90
C GLU A 189 -5.03 30.66 -21.40
N PRO A 190 -3.72 30.93 -21.17
CA PRO A 190 -2.81 29.90 -20.69
C PRO A 190 -3.44 29.28 -19.46
N ALA A 191 -3.73 27.98 -19.55
CA ALA A 191 -4.38 27.25 -18.47
C ALA A 191 -3.57 27.52 -17.20
N ASP A 192 -4.24 28.01 -16.15
CA ASP A 192 -3.61 28.26 -14.86
C ASP A 192 -2.84 26.98 -14.50
N PRO A 193 -1.50 27.03 -14.32
CA PRO A 193 -0.71 25.84 -14.02
C PRO A 193 -1.14 25.17 -12.70
N LEU A 194 -1.81 25.93 -11.81
CA LEU A 194 -2.43 25.47 -10.57
C LEU A 194 -3.94 25.17 -10.74
N ASP A 195 -4.44 25.11 -11.97
CA ASP A 195 -5.79 24.66 -12.25
C ASP A 195 -5.96 23.20 -11.84
N VAL A 196 -7.00 22.96 -11.07
CA VAL A 196 -7.41 21.64 -10.57
C VAL A 196 -8.47 20.99 -11.47
N SER A 197 -8.83 21.58 -12.61
CA SER A 197 -9.82 21.01 -13.53
C SER A 197 -9.37 19.68 -14.14
N ASP A 198 -8.10 19.57 -14.54
CA ASP A 198 -7.52 18.29 -14.97
C ASP A 198 -7.48 17.27 -13.84
N PHE A 199 -7.21 17.75 -12.64
CA PHE A 199 -7.20 16.93 -11.44
C PHE A 199 -8.61 16.42 -11.08
N ASN A 200 -9.66 17.20 -11.35
CA ASN A 200 -11.04 16.74 -11.21
C ASN A 200 -11.31 15.55 -12.14
N ARG A 201 -10.89 15.63 -13.42
CA ARG A 201 -11.03 14.54 -14.38
C ARG A 201 -10.31 13.27 -13.92
N MET A 202 -9.08 13.40 -13.43
CA MET A 202 -8.31 12.29 -12.89
C MET A 202 -8.98 11.65 -11.67
N PHE A 203 -9.65 12.44 -10.82
CA PHE A 203 -10.36 11.90 -9.66
C PHE A 203 -11.62 11.10 -10.00
N TRP A 204 -12.30 11.42 -11.10
CA TRP A 204 -13.48 10.68 -11.55
C TRP A 204 -13.16 9.26 -12.02
N SER A 205 -11.93 9.02 -12.50
CA SER A 205 -11.47 7.72 -12.97
C SER A 205 -10.86 6.81 -11.89
N VAL A 206 -10.73 7.29 -10.65
CA VAL A 206 -10.10 6.52 -9.56
C VAL A 206 -10.94 5.29 -9.21
N GLY A 207 -10.37 4.11 -9.42
CA GLY A 207 -10.94 2.83 -9.06
C GLY A 207 -10.45 2.31 -7.70
N ASN A 208 -9.24 2.67 -7.30
CA ASN A 208 -8.59 2.16 -6.10
C ASN A 208 -7.74 3.21 -5.37
N ARG A 209 -7.14 2.84 -4.23
CA ARG A 209 -6.34 3.72 -3.38
C ARG A 209 -5.04 4.21 -4.04
N ASP A 210 -4.41 3.39 -4.87
CA ASP A 210 -3.14 3.70 -5.51
C ASP A 210 -3.37 4.73 -6.62
N ASP A 211 -4.51 4.66 -7.32
CA ASP A 211 -4.93 5.70 -8.27
C ASP A 211 -5.06 7.08 -7.59
N VAL A 212 -5.66 7.14 -6.39
CA VAL A 212 -5.76 8.39 -5.61
C VAL A 212 -4.37 8.91 -5.26
N ALA A 213 -3.52 8.04 -4.76
CA ALA A 213 -2.20 8.42 -4.33
C ALA A 213 -1.33 8.87 -5.52
N GLN A 214 -1.47 8.23 -6.69
CA GLN A 214 -0.74 8.60 -7.91
C GLN A 214 -1.20 9.96 -8.41
N ALA A 215 -2.51 10.22 -8.36
CA ALA A 215 -3.07 11.54 -8.64
C ALA A 215 -2.48 12.62 -7.73
N VAL A 216 -2.38 12.34 -6.42
CA VAL A 216 -1.76 13.26 -5.44
C VAL A 216 -0.28 13.49 -5.73
N ILE A 217 0.50 12.45 -6.05
CA ILE A 217 1.90 12.59 -6.44
C ILE A 217 2.02 13.50 -7.68
N GLN A 218 1.25 13.22 -8.74
CA GLN A 218 1.31 14.00 -9.97
C GLN A 218 0.93 15.47 -9.76
N ALA A 219 -0.08 15.74 -8.92
CA ALA A 219 -0.46 17.10 -8.55
C ALA A 219 0.64 17.80 -7.73
N GLY A 220 1.20 17.12 -6.71
CA GLY A 220 2.27 17.67 -5.90
C GLY A 220 3.52 18.00 -6.72
N LEU A 221 3.86 17.18 -7.72
CA LEU A 221 5.00 17.38 -8.61
C LEU A 221 4.86 18.58 -9.55
N ARG A 222 3.69 19.23 -9.62
CA ARG A 222 3.54 20.51 -10.33
C ARG A 222 4.20 21.68 -9.59
N VAL A 223 4.38 21.56 -8.27
CA VAL A 223 4.87 22.63 -7.39
C VAL A 223 6.07 22.20 -6.53
N MET A 224 6.49 20.94 -6.63
CA MET A 224 7.59 20.35 -5.87
C MET A 224 8.44 19.44 -6.77
N ASP A 225 9.73 19.33 -6.48
CA ASP A 225 10.65 18.44 -7.21
C ASP A 225 10.48 16.97 -6.81
N ASN A 226 10.07 16.75 -5.56
CA ASN A 226 9.94 15.44 -4.96
C ASN A 226 8.73 15.40 -4.03
N VAL A 227 8.01 14.28 -4.05
CA VAL A 227 6.84 14.03 -3.21
C VAL A 227 6.86 12.61 -2.69
N PHE A 228 6.64 12.45 -1.39
CA PHE A 228 6.59 11.18 -0.67
C PHE A 228 5.27 11.10 0.09
N ILE A 229 4.55 9.99 -0.03
CA ILE A 229 3.35 9.71 0.74
C ILE A 229 3.72 8.73 1.85
N LEU A 230 3.49 9.16 3.08
CA LEU A 230 3.63 8.35 4.28
C LEU A 230 2.26 8.02 4.85
N LEU A 231 1.98 6.75 5.14
CA LEU A 231 0.81 6.31 5.88
C LEU A 231 1.03 6.47 7.38
N LEU A 232 0.06 7.06 8.06
CA LEU A 232 0.09 7.25 9.51
C LEU A 232 -0.73 6.12 10.17
N LYS A 233 -0.07 5.24 10.92
CA LYS A 233 -0.70 4.10 11.61
C LYS A 233 -0.27 4.07 13.07
N GLY A 234 -1.18 4.47 13.97
CA GLY A 234 -0.85 4.62 15.39
C GLY A 234 0.16 5.74 15.58
N ASP A 235 1.29 5.43 16.21
CA ASP A 235 2.41 6.36 16.43
C ASP A 235 3.59 6.09 15.48
N THR A 236 3.31 5.53 14.31
CA THR A 236 4.32 5.23 13.29
C THR A 236 3.88 5.73 11.91
N ALA A 237 4.82 6.33 11.18
CA ALA A 237 4.73 6.62 9.76
C ALA A 237 5.39 5.50 8.96
N MET A 238 4.79 5.10 7.83
CA MET A 238 5.35 4.12 6.88
C MET A 238 5.33 4.68 5.47
N GLY A 239 6.32 4.37 4.66
CA GLY A 239 6.30 4.77 3.25
C GLY A 239 5.18 4.08 2.49
N TRP A 240 4.65 4.75 1.48
CA TRP A 240 3.67 4.15 0.56
C TRP A 240 4.06 4.36 -0.89
N MET A 241 4.18 5.61 -1.33
CA MET A 241 4.52 5.92 -2.72
C MET A 241 5.31 7.22 -2.77
N ALA A 242 6.15 7.36 -3.79
CA ALA A 242 6.88 8.58 -4.04
C ALA A 242 6.92 8.88 -5.54
N GLY A 243 7.25 10.11 -5.87
CA GLY A 243 7.56 10.54 -7.23
C GLY A 243 8.45 11.77 -7.23
N GLY A 244 9.03 12.06 -8.39
CA GLY A 244 9.91 13.20 -8.59
C GLY A 244 11.30 12.80 -9.04
N LYS A 245 12.25 13.72 -8.85
CA LYS A 245 13.63 13.59 -9.35
C LYS A 245 14.46 12.53 -8.63
N ILE A 246 14.03 12.11 -7.44
CA ILE A 246 14.78 11.19 -6.58
C ILE A 246 13.88 10.04 -6.20
N PRO A 247 14.35 8.79 -6.36
CA PRO A 247 13.59 7.63 -5.91
C PRO A 247 13.48 7.62 -4.38
N PRO A 248 12.43 6.98 -3.84
CA PRO A 248 12.37 6.71 -2.41
C PRO A 248 13.43 5.70 -1.99
N PRO A 249 13.67 5.51 -0.68
CA PRO A 249 14.60 4.49 -0.20
C PRO A 249 14.24 3.12 -0.73
N TYR A 250 15.24 2.25 -0.82
CA TYR A 250 15.00 0.83 -1.11
C TYR A 250 14.02 0.26 -0.09
N ASP A 251 12.99 -0.45 -0.57
CA ASP A 251 11.93 -1.01 0.29
C ASP A 251 11.15 0.06 1.07
N PHE A 252 10.86 1.21 0.44
CA PHE A 252 10.19 2.36 1.05
C PHE A 252 8.92 2.01 1.84
N GLY A 253 8.16 1.03 1.36
CA GLY A 253 7.02 0.53 2.11
C GLY A 253 7.44 0.14 3.53
N SER A 254 8.45 -0.71 3.64
CA SER A 254 8.86 -1.36 4.90
C SER A 254 9.56 -0.41 5.86
N TRP A 255 9.95 0.76 5.37
CA TRP A 255 10.47 1.85 6.19
C TRP A 255 9.44 2.32 7.21
N LYS A 256 9.91 2.60 8.43
CA LYS A 256 9.11 3.03 9.57
C LYS A 256 9.80 4.16 10.30
N LEU A 257 9.02 5.14 10.72
CA LEU A 257 9.46 6.21 11.59
C LEU A 257 8.49 6.38 12.75
N ALA A 258 9.03 6.35 13.96
CA ALA A 258 8.26 6.66 15.16
C ALA A 258 7.93 8.16 15.16
N LEU A 259 6.67 8.51 15.39
CA LEU A 259 6.21 9.89 15.24
C LEU A 259 6.80 10.84 16.29
N ASP A 260 7.17 10.33 17.45
CA ASP A 260 7.91 11.06 18.48
C ASP A 260 9.29 11.57 18.00
N GLN A 261 9.90 10.87 17.04
CA GLN A 261 11.14 11.27 16.37
C GLN A 261 10.90 12.16 15.14
N ALA A 262 9.63 12.26 14.71
CA ALA A 262 9.23 12.87 13.45
C ALA A 262 8.61 14.25 13.65
N GLY A 263 9.38 15.22 14.16
CA GLY A 263 8.86 16.51 14.66
C GLY A 263 7.78 17.17 13.81
N ILE A 264 8.06 17.46 12.52
CA ILE A 264 7.07 18.09 11.63
C ILE A 264 5.89 17.18 11.26
N ILE A 265 6.12 15.87 11.17
CA ILE A 265 5.08 14.89 10.80
C ILE A 265 4.09 14.73 11.96
N ASP A 266 4.58 14.67 13.19
CA ASP A 266 3.72 14.62 14.38
C ASP A 266 3.00 15.95 14.61
N SER A 267 3.66 17.08 14.36
CA SER A 267 3.01 18.40 14.40
C SER A 267 1.83 18.47 13.42
N VAL A 268 2.03 18.06 12.16
CA VAL A 268 0.95 17.96 11.16
C VAL A 268 -0.13 16.96 11.56
N ARG A 269 0.21 15.85 12.23
CA ARG A 269 -0.79 14.90 12.75
C ARG A 269 -1.67 15.57 13.82
N GLN A 270 -1.09 16.42 14.66
CA GLN A 270 -1.81 17.10 15.73
C GLN A 270 -2.62 18.30 15.22
N SER A 271 -2.00 19.18 14.42
CA SER A 271 -2.59 20.40 13.87
C SER A 271 -3.63 20.10 12.79
N ARG A 272 -3.38 19.06 11.97
CA ARG A 272 -4.14 18.71 10.76
C ARG A 272 -4.08 19.79 9.69
N GLU A 273 -3.08 20.66 9.78
CA GLU A 273 -2.81 21.73 8.84
C GLU A 273 -1.53 21.45 8.06
N ILE A 274 -1.34 22.17 6.96
CA ILE A 274 -0.08 22.10 6.22
C ILE A 274 0.98 22.83 7.03
N GLU A 275 2.14 22.20 7.21
CA GLU A 275 3.26 22.81 7.90
C GLU A 275 4.50 22.86 7.01
N LYS A 276 5.35 23.85 7.30
CA LYS A 276 6.62 24.09 6.64
C LYS A 276 7.73 23.94 7.66
N GLY A 277 8.83 23.32 7.27
CA GLY A 277 10.03 23.22 8.09
C GLY A 277 11.29 23.36 7.26
N THR A 278 12.38 23.74 7.91
CA THR A 278 13.68 23.87 7.24
C THR A 278 14.19 22.49 6.84
N GLY A 279 14.63 22.32 5.59
CA GLY A 279 15.16 21.05 5.13
C GLY A 279 16.33 20.55 5.97
N ALA A 280 17.21 21.44 6.44
CA ALA A 280 18.33 21.07 7.31
C ALA A 280 17.89 20.35 8.60
N VAL A 281 16.83 20.81 9.25
CA VAL A 281 16.31 20.18 10.49
C VAL A 281 15.68 18.84 10.17
N ILE A 282 14.89 18.79 9.10
CA ILE A 282 14.13 17.59 8.72
C ILE A 282 15.06 16.50 8.20
N PHE A 283 16.03 16.84 7.35
CA PHE A 283 17.02 15.90 6.83
C PHE A 283 17.91 15.36 7.96
N ALA A 284 18.37 16.22 8.88
CA ALA A 284 19.18 15.77 10.02
C ALA A 284 18.42 14.87 11.02
N SER A 285 17.09 15.01 11.11
CA SER A 285 16.26 14.18 12.00
C SER A 285 15.76 12.88 11.35
N ASN A 286 16.09 12.65 10.07
CA ASN A 286 15.57 11.55 9.28
C ASN A 286 16.72 10.85 8.53
N PRO A 287 17.31 9.79 9.10
CA PRO A 287 18.50 9.13 8.53
C PRO A 287 18.34 8.65 7.08
N TRP A 288 17.11 8.32 6.66
CA TRP A 288 16.81 7.88 5.29
C TRP A 288 16.85 9.04 4.26
N LEU A 289 16.74 10.30 4.69
CA LEU A 289 16.85 11.45 3.78
C LEU A 289 18.31 11.73 3.39
N GLU A 290 19.27 11.41 4.27
CA GLU A 290 20.71 11.44 3.94
C GLU A 290 21.06 10.39 2.87
N GLU A 291 20.34 9.26 2.83
CA GLU A 291 20.52 8.23 1.80
C GLU A 291 19.99 8.67 0.42
N ILE A 292 19.10 9.66 0.38
CA ILE A 292 18.38 10.10 -0.82
C ILE A 292 19.07 11.27 -1.50
N SER A 293 19.67 12.20 -0.75
CA SER A 293 20.33 13.38 -1.33
C SER A 293 21.36 13.98 -0.39
N ALA A 294 22.50 14.37 -0.94
CA ALA A 294 23.49 15.22 -0.26
C ALA A 294 23.07 16.70 -0.24
N ASP A 295 22.29 17.12 -1.24
CA ASP A 295 21.72 18.47 -1.27
C ASP A 295 20.59 18.57 -0.25
N ILE A 296 20.49 19.71 0.44
CA ILE A 296 19.46 19.99 1.46
C ILE A 296 18.52 21.07 0.94
N PRO A 297 17.20 20.80 0.83
CA PRO A 297 16.27 21.78 0.29
C PRO A 297 16.09 22.94 1.29
N PRO A 298 15.79 24.16 0.82
CA PRO A 298 15.57 25.29 1.71
C PRO A 298 14.36 25.08 2.64
N GLU A 299 13.36 24.35 2.17
CA GLU A 299 12.09 24.13 2.85
C GLU A 299 11.51 22.76 2.47
N VAL A 300 10.89 22.11 3.45
CA VAL A 300 10.09 20.92 3.29
C VAL A 300 8.68 21.24 3.74
N VAL A 301 7.71 20.84 2.92
CA VAL A 301 6.29 21.02 3.18
C VAL A 301 5.68 19.67 3.52
N VAL A 302 4.88 19.62 4.58
CA VAL A 302 4.15 18.43 4.99
C VAL A 302 2.65 18.71 4.98
N CYS A 303 1.92 17.96 4.15
CA CYS A 303 0.48 18.11 3.97
C CYS A 303 -0.27 16.90 4.55
N PRO A 304 -1.24 17.08 5.46
CA PRO A 304 -2.02 15.98 6.00
C PRO A 304 -3.13 15.56 5.03
N LEU A 305 -3.29 14.25 4.88
CA LEU A 305 -4.50 13.63 4.33
C LEU A 305 -5.42 13.27 5.48
N VAL A 306 -6.50 14.02 5.64
CA VAL A 306 -7.43 13.89 6.78
C VAL A 306 -8.71 13.18 6.33
N LEU A 307 -9.05 12.07 6.97
CA LEU A 307 -10.32 11.38 6.78
C LEU A 307 -11.15 11.45 8.06
N LYS A 308 -12.36 12.02 7.97
CA LYS A 308 -13.27 12.18 9.12
C LYS A 308 -12.57 12.71 10.39
N LYS A 309 -11.73 13.73 10.23
CA LYS A 309 -10.92 14.40 11.29
C LYS A 309 -9.68 13.63 11.78
N HIS A 310 -9.36 12.49 11.20
CA HIS A 310 -8.15 11.74 11.53
C HIS A 310 -7.16 11.84 10.37
N PRO A 311 -5.94 12.37 10.59
CA PRO A 311 -4.86 12.24 9.63
C PRO A 311 -4.51 10.77 9.44
N VAL A 312 -4.51 10.32 8.19
CA VAL A 312 -4.25 8.92 7.82
C VAL A 312 -3.04 8.77 6.92
N ALA A 313 -2.62 9.86 6.28
CA ALA A 313 -1.36 9.96 5.57
C ALA A 313 -0.79 11.38 5.71
N ALA A 314 0.51 11.50 5.53
CA ALA A 314 1.22 12.77 5.39
C ALA A 314 1.97 12.74 4.05
N ILE A 315 1.80 13.79 3.26
CA ILE A 315 2.60 14.01 2.06
C ILE A 315 3.74 14.93 2.42
N ILE A 316 4.96 14.49 2.14
CA ILE A 316 6.17 15.26 2.33
C ILE A 316 6.69 15.62 0.95
N GLY A 317 6.97 16.88 0.72
CA GLY A 317 7.63 17.29 -0.51
C GLY A 317 8.47 18.54 -0.35
N PHE A 318 9.33 18.77 -1.33
CA PHE A 318 10.26 19.88 -1.34
C PHE A 318 10.67 20.23 -2.78
N SER A 319 11.23 21.43 -2.93
CA SER A 319 11.87 21.92 -4.15
C SER A 319 13.28 22.40 -3.83
N TRP A 320 14.23 22.16 -4.73
CA TRP A 320 15.63 22.55 -4.54
C TRP A 320 15.85 24.05 -4.78
N GLN A 321 15.03 24.63 -5.66
CA GLN A 321 15.31 25.94 -6.24
C GLN A 321 14.44 27.06 -5.66
N HIS A 322 13.37 26.75 -4.94
CA HIS A 322 12.48 27.76 -4.35
C HIS A 322 11.76 27.26 -3.09
N ARG A 323 11.23 28.22 -2.33
CA ARG A 323 10.24 27.96 -1.27
C ARG A 323 8.84 28.09 -1.84
N LEU A 324 7.88 27.33 -1.30
CA LEU A 324 6.53 27.36 -1.82
C LEU A 324 5.82 28.65 -1.37
N ASN A 325 5.23 29.35 -2.33
CA ASN A 325 4.43 30.55 -2.10
C ASN A 325 3.01 30.19 -1.62
N ASP A 326 2.24 31.19 -1.18
CA ASP A 326 0.93 30.96 -0.58
C ASP A 326 -0.09 30.35 -1.55
N ASN A 327 -0.01 30.67 -2.85
CA ASN A 327 -0.88 30.10 -3.87
C ASN A 327 -0.60 28.61 -4.08
N GLU A 328 0.68 28.20 -4.04
CA GLU A 328 1.08 26.80 -4.14
C GLU A 328 0.65 26.00 -2.90
N ILE A 329 0.72 26.60 -1.72
CA ILE A 329 0.22 25.99 -0.48
C ILE A 329 -1.30 25.84 -0.53
N GLU A 330 -2.03 26.86 -1.00
CA GLU A 330 -3.47 26.78 -1.17
C GLU A 330 -3.86 25.72 -2.21
N TYR A 331 -3.11 25.63 -3.31
CA TYR A 331 -3.24 24.57 -4.30
C TYR A 331 -3.12 23.18 -3.65
N LEU A 332 -2.03 22.92 -2.90
CA LEU A 332 -1.84 21.65 -2.20
C LEU A 332 -2.98 21.37 -1.23
N ALA A 333 -3.45 22.37 -0.48
CA ALA A 333 -4.60 22.21 0.41
C ALA A 333 -5.88 21.79 -0.34
N ARG A 334 -6.12 22.34 -1.54
CA ARG A 334 -7.24 21.94 -2.41
C ARG A 334 -7.09 20.50 -2.90
N ILE A 335 -5.89 20.10 -3.29
CA ILE A 335 -5.55 18.72 -3.68
C ILE A 335 -5.84 17.76 -2.53
N MET A 336 -5.40 18.08 -1.32
CA MET A 336 -5.63 17.27 -0.12
C MET A 336 -7.11 17.06 0.19
N ARG A 337 -7.90 18.14 0.14
CA ARG A 337 -9.35 18.04 0.37
C ARG A 337 -10.03 17.12 -0.65
N LYS A 338 -9.64 17.20 -1.92
CA LYS A 338 -10.19 16.34 -2.97
C LYS A 338 -9.77 14.88 -2.78
N ALA A 339 -8.52 14.63 -2.41
CA ALA A 339 -8.04 13.29 -2.08
C ALA A 339 -8.82 12.69 -0.91
N SER A 340 -9.07 13.46 0.15
CA SER A 340 -9.91 13.02 1.27
C SER A 340 -11.31 12.60 0.81
N ILE A 341 -11.96 13.39 -0.04
CA ILE A 341 -13.29 13.05 -0.60
C ILE A 341 -13.23 11.77 -1.43
N ALA A 342 -12.21 11.60 -2.26
CA ALA A 342 -12.06 10.39 -3.08
C ALA A 342 -11.90 9.12 -2.23
N PHE A 343 -11.10 9.17 -1.16
CA PHE A 343 -11.02 8.09 -0.19
C PHE A 343 -12.35 7.82 0.50
N GLU A 344 -13.10 8.85 0.89
CA GLU A 344 -14.44 8.68 1.46
C GLU A 344 -15.39 7.96 0.50
N ILE A 345 -15.37 8.30 -0.79
CA ILE A 345 -16.14 7.62 -1.84
C ILE A 345 -15.70 6.15 -1.96
N LEU A 346 -14.40 5.86 -1.98
CA LEU A 346 -13.89 4.49 -2.04
C LEU A 346 -14.34 3.66 -0.81
N ILE A 347 -14.32 4.25 0.38
CA ILE A 347 -14.80 3.63 1.61
C ILE A 347 -16.30 3.34 1.53
N LEU A 348 -17.09 4.27 1.01
CA LEU A 348 -18.53 4.07 0.81
C LEU A 348 -18.82 2.97 -0.21
N LYS A 349 -18.13 2.96 -1.36
CA LYS A 349 -18.22 1.87 -2.35
C LYS A 349 -17.92 0.51 -1.72
N SER A 350 -16.84 0.42 -0.93
CA SER A 350 -16.45 -0.81 -0.23
C SER A 350 -17.54 -1.31 0.75
N ARG A 351 -18.20 -0.38 1.47
CA ARG A 351 -19.32 -0.71 2.36
C ARG A 351 -20.54 -1.22 1.61
N ILE A 352 -20.89 -0.61 0.47
CA ILE A 352 -22.05 -1.01 -0.33
C ILE A 352 -21.85 -2.40 -0.93
N VAL A 353 -20.66 -2.72 -1.43
CA VAL A 353 -20.37 -4.04 -2.00
C VAL A 353 -20.41 -5.17 -0.95
N MET A 354 -20.17 -4.83 0.33
CA MET A 354 -20.12 -5.82 1.41
C MET A 354 -21.43 -6.01 2.19
N LEU A 355 -22.34 -5.04 2.15
CA LEU A 355 -23.70 -5.16 2.71
C LEU A 355 -24.63 -5.84 1.70
#